data_AF-A0A5C8BMD3-F1
#
_entry.id   AF-A0A5C8BMD3-F1
#
_cell.length_a   1.000
_cell.length_b   1.000
_cell.length_c   1.000
_cell.angle_alpha   90.00
_cell.angle_beta   90.00
_cell.angle_gamma   90.00
#
_symmetry.space_group_name_H-M   'P 1'
#
loop_
_entity.id
_entity.type
_entity.pdbx_description
1 polymer ?
#
loop_
_entity_poly.entity_id
_entity_poly.type
_entity_poly.pdbx_seq_one_letter_code
_entity_poly.pdbx_strand_id
1 'polypeptide(L)'
;MEFDLEHKNKLQRLAGVQHLLSGKWVAREQLVSLLQLVIRSDDRVCLEGNNQKQAQFLAQALAQLDPEQTNNLHIVQSALSLPEHIRVFEKGLANRVDFCYSSGQGARLAQLAASGKITIGGIHTY
;
A
#
# COMPACT_ATOMS: atom_id res chain seq x y z
N MET A 1 18.50 1.50 24.79
CA MET A 1 17.21 0.92 25.24
C MET A 1 16.30 0.80 24.02
N GLU A 2 15.83 -0.41 23.74
CA GLU A 2 15.36 -0.89 22.43
C GLU A 2 13.82 -0.92 22.33
N PHE A 3 13.13 -0.05 23.07
CA PHE A 3 11.66 -0.02 23.16
C PHE A 3 11.00 1.09 22.31
N ASP A 4 11.79 1.88 21.59
CA ASP A 4 11.34 3.09 20.86
C ASP A 4 11.56 2.98 19.34
N LEU A 5 11.72 1.77 18.82
CA LEU A 5 12.11 1.54 17.42
C LEU A 5 11.05 2.06 16.43
N GLU A 6 9.77 1.79 16.67
CA GLU A 6 8.69 2.23 15.78
C GLU A 6 8.56 3.76 15.73
N HIS A 7 8.66 4.42 16.88
CA HIS A 7 8.57 5.86 16.97
C HIS A 7 9.80 6.54 16.34
N LYS A 8 11.03 6.02 16.55
CA LYS A 8 12.22 6.48 15.82
C LYS A 8 12.09 6.29 14.31
N ASN A 9 11.56 5.15 13.87
CA ASN A 9 11.33 4.87 12.46
C ASN A 9 10.35 5.88 11.85
N LYS A 10 9.25 6.18 12.55
CA LYS A 10 8.30 7.23 12.16
C LYS A 10 8.97 8.60 12.05
N LEU A 11 9.75 9.00 13.06
CA LEU A 11 10.44 10.30 13.05
C LEU A 11 11.43 10.41 11.89
N GLN A 12 12.18 9.35 11.57
CA GLN A 12 13.08 9.31 10.43
C GLN A 12 12.35 9.50 9.10
N ARG A 13 11.21 8.81 8.90
CA ARG A 13 10.38 8.97 7.70
C ARG A 13 9.83 10.40 7.60
N LEU A 14 9.31 10.95 8.69
CA LEU A 14 8.80 12.32 8.72
C LEU A 14 9.89 13.34 8.39
N ALA A 15 11.07 13.21 8.97
CA ALA A 15 12.22 14.08 8.67
C ALA A 15 12.59 14.02 7.19
N GLY A 16 12.57 12.84 6.58
CA GLY A 16 12.87 12.63 5.16
C GLY A 16 11.90 13.34 4.19
N VAL A 17 10.70 13.69 4.63
CA VAL A 17 9.66 14.29 3.78
C VAL A 17 9.24 15.70 4.17
N GLN A 18 9.84 16.29 5.21
CA GLN A 18 9.48 17.65 5.66
C GLN A 18 9.52 18.69 4.52
N HIS A 19 10.46 18.55 3.59
CA HIS A 19 10.61 19.45 2.45
C HIS A 19 9.45 19.38 1.44
N LEU A 20 8.61 18.33 1.50
CA LEU A 20 7.41 18.17 0.67
C LEU A 20 6.13 18.66 1.36
N LEU A 21 6.21 19.03 2.65
CA LEU A 21 5.05 19.35 3.47
C LEU A 21 4.92 20.84 3.78
N SER A 22 3.69 21.34 3.76
CA SER A 22 3.29 22.60 4.37
C SER A 22 2.47 22.31 5.62
N GLY A 23 3.15 22.19 6.76
CA GLY A 23 2.55 21.65 7.98
C GLY A 23 2.13 20.19 7.79
N LYS A 24 0.81 19.93 7.76
CA LYS A 24 0.24 18.59 7.50
C LYS A 24 -0.22 18.40 6.05
N TRP A 25 -0.08 19.42 5.23
CA TRP A 25 -0.55 19.43 3.84
C TRP A 25 0.59 19.03 2.90
N VAL A 26 0.26 18.30 1.84
CA VAL A 26 1.16 17.99 0.72
C VAL A 26 0.50 18.48 -0.56
N ALA A 27 1.28 19.03 -1.47
CA ALA A 27 0.79 19.36 -2.81
C ALA A 27 0.38 18.07 -3.54
N ARG A 28 -0.72 18.12 -4.30
CA ARG A 28 -1.30 16.95 -4.97
C ARG A 28 -0.26 16.24 -5.85
N GLU A 29 0.57 17.02 -6.53
CA GLU A 29 1.60 16.58 -7.47
C GLU A 29 2.77 15.89 -6.77
N GLN A 30 2.98 16.20 -5.47
CA GLN A 30 4.04 15.62 -4.65
C GLN A 30 3.60 14.34 -3.94
N LEU A 31 2.35 13.88 -4.11
CA LEU A 31 1.85 12.73 -3.39
C LEU A 31 2.65 11.46 -3.69
N VAL A 32 3.00 11.20 -4.95
CA VAL A 32 3.78 10.01 -5.32
C VAL A 32 5.17 10.07 -4.67
N SER A 33 5.85 11.22 -4.77
CA SER A 33 7.15 11.46 -4.13
C SER A 33 7.08 11.27 -2.61
N LEU A 34 6.03 11.80 -1.97
CA LEU A 34 5.80 11.64 -0.54
C LEU A 34 5.63 10.15 -0.18
N LEU A 35 4.78 9.43 -0.91
CA LEU A 35 4.52 8.01 -0.66
C LEU A 35 5.77 7.15 -0.86
N GLN A 36 6.57 7.43 -1.90
CA GLN A 36 7.83 6.73 -2.17
C GLN A 36 8.82 6.86 -1.00
N LEU A 37 8.87 8.03 -0.37
CA LEU A 37 9.80 8.30 0.72
C LEU A 37 9.30 7.78 2.09
N VAL A 38 7.98 7.78 2.31
CA VAL A 38 7.40 7.33 3.58
C VAL A 38 7.10 5.83 3.63
N ILE A 39 6.82 5.18 2.50
CA ILE A 39 6.54 3.74 2.41
C ILE A 39 7.80 3.03 1.94
N ARG A 40 8.35 2.18 2.81
CA ARG A 40 9.58 1.43 2.56
C ARG A 40 9.24 0.00 2.17
N SER A 41 10.19 -0.69 1.55
CA SER A 41 10.03 -2.13 1.28
C SER A 41 9.70 -2.91 2.56
N ASP A 42 8.95 -3.98 2.40
CA ASP A 42 8.49 -4.89 3.47
C ASP A 42 7.50 -4.25 4.47
N ASP A 43 7.08 -3.00 4.25
CA ASP A 43 6.05 -2.38 5.08
C ASP A 43 4.70 -3.10 4.95
N ARG A 44 3.98 -3.12 6.07
CA ARG A 44 2.55 -3.42 6.09
C ARG A 44 1.76 -2.15 5.85
N VAL A 45 1.03 -2.09 4.75
CA VAL A 45 0.25 -0.93 4.34
C VAL A 45 -1.24 -1.25 4.43
N CYS A 46 -1.93 -0.54 5.32
CA CYS A 46 -3.39 -0.54 5.36
C CYS A 46 -3.92 0.49 4.38
N LEU A 47 -4.56 0.04 3.30
CA LEU A 47 -5.15 0.91 2.29
C LEU A 47 -6.67 0.90 2.45
N GLU A 48 -7.26 2.08 2.60
CA GLU A 48 -8.71 2.21 2.74
C GLU A 48 -9.41 1.80 1.43
N GLY A 49 -10.11 0.67 1.53
CA GLY A 49 -11.19 0.29 0.64
C GLY A 49 -12.22 -0.47 1.45
N ASN A 50 -13.38 0.14 1.69
CA ASN A 50 -14.50 -0.51 2.36
C ASN A 50 -15.63 -0.76 1.35
N ASN A 51 -16.82 -1.16 1.80
CA ASN A 51 -17.92 -1.49 0.88
C ASN A 51 -18.48 -0.28 0.11
N GLN A 52 -18.11 0.96 0.47
CA GLN A 52 -18.63 2.20 -0.12
C GLN A 52 -17.53 3.22 -0.43
N LYS A 53 -16.68 3.54 0.55
CA LYS A 53 -15.60 4.53 0.44
C LYS A 53 -14.30 3.88 0.01
N GLN A 54 -13.66 4.47 -0.98
CA GLN A 54 -12.34 4.11 -1.47
C GLN A 54 -11.41 5.30 -1.35
N ALA A 55 -10.19 5.12 -0.83
CA ALA A 55 -9.13 6.11 -0.94
C ALA A 55 -8.50 6.09 -2.34
N GLN A 56 -9.33 6.25 -3.37
CA GLN A 56 -8.96 6.03 -4.77
C GLN A 56 -7.74 6.85 -5.20
N PHE A 57 -7.64 8.10 -4.77
CA PHE A 57 -6.49 8.95 -5.09
C PHE A 57 -5.17 8.40 -4.49
N LEU A 58 -5.21 7.87 -3.26
CA LEU A 58 -4.05 7.25 -2.63
C LEU A 58 -3.72 5.89 -3.28
N ALA A 59 -4.72 5.08 -3.65
CA ALA A 59 -4.51 3.82 -4.35
C ALA A 59 -3.83 4.03 -5.71
N GLN A 60 -4.26 5.06 -6.46
CA GLN A 60 -3.65 5.46 -7.72
C GLN A 60 -2.20 5.91 -7.56
N ALA A 61 -1.90 6.70 -6.51
CA ALA A 61 -0.54 7.14 -6.24
C ALA A 61 0.36 5.98 -5.78
N LEU A 62 -0.15 5.07 -4.94
CA LEU A 62 0.57 3.88 -4.51
C LEU A 62 0.96 3.00 -5.70
N ALA A 63 0.05 2.78 -6.64
CA ALA A 63 0.34 2.02 -7.86
C ALA A 63 1.30 2.72 -8.83
N GLN A 64 1.67 3.98 -8.59
CA GLN A 64 2.65 4.73 -9.38
C GLN A 64 4.06 4.69 -8.80
N LEU A 65 4.24 4.15 -7.59
CA LEU A 65 5.57 4.00 -7.00
C LEU A 65 6.51 3.17 -7.89
N ASP A 66 7.80 3.42 -7.69
CA ASP A 66 8.93 2.71 -8.25
C ASP A 66 9.20 1.41 -7.46
N PRO A 67 9.05 0.24 -8.08
CA PRO A 67 9.27 -1.05 -7.44
C PRO A 67 10.74 -1.36 -7.13
N GLU A 68 11.70 -0.66 -7.73
CA GLU A 68 13.10 -0.82 -7.35
C GLU A 68 13.37 -0.23 -5.95
N GLN A 69 12.61 0.80 -5.57
CA GLN A 69 12.77 1.50 -4.30
C GLN A 69 11.80 0.99 -3.21
N THR A 70 10.58 0.59 -3.59
CA THR A 70 9.55 0.10 -2.67
C THR A 70 8.94 -1.19 -3.21
N ASN A 71 9.19 -2.31 -2.55
CA ASN A 71 8.69 -3.62 -2.95
C ASN A 71 8.34 -4.49 -1.74
N ASN A 72 7.83 -5.70 -2.01
CA ASN A 72 7.47 -6.69 -0.98
C ASN A 72 6.46 -6.18 0.05
N LEU A 73 5.64 -5.19 -0.32
CA LEU A 73 4.62 -4.67 0.58
C LEU A 73 3.60 -5.75 0.95
N HIS A 74 3.17 -5.70 2.20
CA HIS A 74 2.04 -6.45 2.71
C HIS A 74 0.81 -5.54 2.75
N ILE A 75 -0.10 -5.73 1.80
CA ILE A 75 -1.36 -4.97 1.76
C ILE A 75 -2.38 -5.59 2.70
N VAL A 76 -2.96 -4.77 3.57
CA VAL A 76 -4.11 -5.14 4.40
C VAL A 76 -5.27 -4.25 4.01
N GLN A 77 -6.37 -4.85 3.56
CA GLN A 77 -7.47 -4.08 2.99
C GLN A 77 -8.78 -4.86 3.03
N SER A 78 -9.84 -4.27 3.59
CA SER A 78 -11.14 -4.96 3.71
C SER A 78 -11.73 -5.33 2.35
N ALA A 79 -11.82 -4.39 1.39
CA ALA A 79 -12.41 -4.63 0.07
C ALA A 79 -11.46 -4.27 -1.09
N LEU A 80 -11.14 -5.26 -1.92
CA LEU A 80 -10.34 -5.09 -3.14
C LEU A 80 -11.26 -4.80 -4.35
N SER A 81 -11.78 -3.57 -4.42
CA SER A 81 -12.76 -3.19 -5.45
C SER A 81 -12.21 -2.46 -6.68
N LEU A 82 -11.09 -1.74 -6.54
CA LEU A 82 -10.50 -0.96 -7.62
C LEU A 82 -9.38 -1.74 -8.35
N PRO A 83 -9.18 -1.53 -9.67
CA PRO A 83 -8.04 -2.11 -10.40
C PRO A 83 -6.69 -1.77 -9.77
N GLU A 84 -6.55 -0.58 -9.19
CA GLU A 84 -5.34 -0.12 -8.52
C GLU A 84 -4.95 -1.00 -7.32
N HIS A 85 -5.94 -1.61 -6.65
CA HIS A 85 -5.68 -2.55 -5.54
C HIS A 85 -4.99 -3.82 -6.03
N ILE A 86 -5.16 -4.18 -7.30
CA ILE A 86 -4.46 -5.31 -7.92
C ILE A 86 -3.15 -4.89 -8.57
N ARG A 87 -3.13 -3.69 -9.17
CA ARG A 87 -1.99 -3.17 -9.93
C ARG A 87 -0.70 -3.11 -9.10
N VAL A 88 -0.78 -2.88 -7.79
CA VAL A 88 0.39 -2.90 -6.91
C VAL A 88 1.11 -4.25 -6.93
N PHE A 89 0.39 -5.36 -7.06
CA PHE A 89 0.97 -6.69 -7.17
C PHE A 89 1.52 -6.95 -8.57
N GLU A 90 0.81 -6.52 -9.61
CA GLU A 90 1.25 -6.68 -11.00
C GLU A 90 2.57 -5.96 -11.28
N LYS A 91 2.79 -4.82 -10.63
CA LYS A 91 4.03 -4.03 -10.73
C LYS A 91 5.15 -4.50 -9.79
N GLY A 92 4.91 -5.51 -8.95
CA GLY A 92 5.90 -5.98 -7.97
C GLY A 92 6.11 -5.08 -6.76
N LEU A 93 5.22 -4.11 -6.51
CA LEU A 93 5.25 -3.26 -5.31
C LEU A 93 4.83 -4.07 -4.07
N ALA A 94 3.86 -4.97 -4.23
CA ALA A 94 3.34 -5.81 -3.16
C ALA A 94 3.43 -7.29 -3.54
N ASN A 95 3.61 -8.15 -2.55
CA ASN A 95 3.65 -9.61 -2.74
C ASN A 95 2.73 -10.37 -1.78
N ARG A 96 2.11 -9.69 -0.81
CA ARG A 96 1.22 -10.31 0.18
C ARG A 96 -0.04 -9.49 0.40
N VAL A 97 -1.16 -10.18 0.58
CA VAL A 97 -2.45 -9.55 0.87
C VAL A 97 -3.22 -10.28 1.98
N ASP A 98 -3.84 -9.49 2.85
CA ASP A 98 -4.89 -9.92 3.77
C ASP A 98 -6.14 -9.08 3.50
N PHE A 99 -7.27 -9.73 3.21
CA PHE A 99 -8.49 -9.03 2.78
C PHE A 99 -9.77 -9.76 3.20
N CYS A 100 -10.92 -9.12 3.02
CA CYS A 100 -12.23 -9.68 3.40
C CYS A 100 -13.11 -9.95 2.18
N TYR A 101 -13.11 -9.01 1.23
CA TYR A 101 -13.92 -9.10 0.02
C TYR A 101 -13.11 -8.71 -1.22
N SER A 102 -13.18 -9.50 -2.29
CA SER A 102 -12.45 -9.24 -3.53
C SER A 102 -13.33 -8.89 -4.73
N SER A 103 -14.61 -8.56 -4.50
CA SER A 103 -15.59 -8.07 -5.48
C SER A 103 -15.25 -8.32 -6.98
N GLY A 104 -15.09 -7.27 -7.77
CA GLY A 104 -14.78 -7.31 -9.21
C GLY A 104 -13.34 -7.68 -9.53
N GLN A 105 -12.46 -7.82 -8.54
CA GLN A 105 -11.04 -8.13 -8.72
C GLN A 105 -10.68 -9.60 -8.40
N GLY A 106 -11.63 -10.38 -7.88
CA GLY A 106 -11.37 -11.72 -7.34
C GLY A 106 -10.78 -12.70 -8.35
N ALA A 107 -11.27 -12.68 -9.60
CA ALA A 107 -10.72 -13.53 -10.65
C ALA A 107 -9.25 -13.20 -10.96
N ARG A 108 -8.90 -11.90 -11.01
CA ARG A 108 -7.54 -11.47 -11.27
C ARG A 108 -6.62 -11.76 -10.08
N LEU A 109 -7.10 -11.55 -8.87
CA LEU A 109 -6.40 -11.90 -7.64
C LEU A 109 -6.07 -13.40 -7.60
N ALA A 110 -7.05 -14.26 -7.92
CA ALA A 110 -6.86 -15.71 -7.96
C ALA A 110 -5.83 -16.14 -9.01
N GLN A 111 -5.81 -15.53 -10.20
CA GLN A 111 -4.79 -15.79 -11.21
C GLN A 111 -3.38 -15.44 -10.72
N LEU A 112 -3.22 -14.28 -10.10
CA LEU A 112 -1.92 -13.82 -9.59
C LEU A 112 -1.43 -14.73 -8.45
N ALA A 113 -2.32 -15.13 -7.54
CA ALA A 113 -2.02 -16.10 -6.51
C ALA A 113 -1.62 -17.47 -7.09
N ALA A 114 -2.36 -17.99 -8.07
CA ALA A 114 -2.04 -19.25 -8.75
C ALA A 114 -0.69 -19.22 -9.48
N SER A 115 -0.28 -18.05 -9.98
CA SER A 115 1.05 -17.85 -10.59
C SER A 115 2.20 -17.66 -9.59
N GLY A 116 1.92 -17.67 -8.28
CA GLY A 116 2.92 -17.45 -7.22
C GLY A 116 3.37 -16.00 -7.06
N LYS A 117 2.71 -15.04 -7.73
CA LYS A 117 3.04 -13.60 -7.64
C LYS A 117 2.49 -12.93 -6.38
N ILE A 118 1.47 -13.52 -5.76
CA ILE A 118 0.84 -13.01 -4.54
C ILE A 118 0.67 -14.15 -3.54
N THR A 119 1.01 -13.87 -2.29
CA THR A 119 0.66 -14.70 -1.14
C THR A 119 -0.62 -14.14 -0.49
N ILE A 120 -1.68 -14.95 -0.44
CA ILE A 120 -2.87 -14.62 0.36
C ILE A 120 -2.59 -15.08 1.79
N GLY A 121 -2.48 -14.12 2.72
CA GLY A 121 -2.26 -14.41 4.14
C GLY A 121 -3.50 -14.99 4.81
N GLY A 122 -4.66 -14.40 4.52
CA GLY A 122 -5.94 -14.82 5.06
C GLY A 122 -7.11 -14.10 4.37
N ILE A 123 -8.26 -14.75 4.42
CA ILE A 123 -9.55 -14.16 4.03
C ILE A 123 -10.34 -13.97 5.32
N HIS A 124 -10.61 -12.72 5.66
CA HIS A 124 -11.17 -12.31 6.95
C HIS A 124 -12.63 -11.86 6.81
N THR A 125 -13.29 -11.59 7.93
CA THR A 125 -14.70 -11.18 7.93
C THR A 125 -14.89 -9.66 7.83
N TYR A 126 -13.96 -8.81 8.32
CA TYR A 126 -13.94 -7.33 8.16
C TYR A 126 -12.55 -6.71 8.27
#